data_AF-A0A963LUR7-F1
#
_entry.id   AF-A0A963LUR7-F1
#
_cell.length_a   1.000
_cell.length_b   1.000
_cell.length_c   1.000
_cell.angle_alpha   90.00
_cell.angle_beta   90.00
_cell.angle_gamma   90.00
#
_symmetry.space_group_name_H-M   'P 1'
#
loop_
_entity.id
_entity.type
_entity.pdbx_description
1 polymer ?
#
loop_
_entity_poly.entity_id
_entity_poly.type
_entity_poly.pdbx_seq_one_letter_code
_entity_poly.pdbx_strand_id
1 'polypeptide(L)'
;DQDVFVNAVGGVRISEPAADLAVMLAITSSLRGKALPKGFFAFGEVGLAGEVRPAPRGQERLREAAKLGFSVAVVPKANLPKKPIEGLVIHGVDRVEQAMETVRGLT
;
A
#
# COMPACT_ATOMS: atom_id res chain seq x y z
N ASP A 1 -19.30 -17.47 1.04
CA ASP A 1 -18.21 -18.25 1.66
C ASP A 1 -17.04 -18.38 0.70
N GLN A 2 -15.90 -17.80 1.07
CA GLN A 2 -14.65 -17.88 0.33
C GLN A 2 -13.50 -17.99 1.34
N ASP A 3 -12.59 -18.93 1.10
CA ASP A 3 -11.35 -19.02 1.87
C ASP A 3 -10.30 -18.12 1.24
N VAL A 4 -9.67 -17.29 2.07
CA VAL A 4 -8.64 -16.33 1.63
C VAL A 4 -7.29 -16.80 2.16
N PHE A 5 -6.37 -17.07 1.23
CA PHE A 5 -4.98 -17.43 1.53
C PHE A 5 -4.08 -16.24 1.23
N VAL A 6 -3.28 -15.82 2.21
CA VAL A 6 -2.29 -14.74 2.07
C VAL A 6 -0.91 -15.30 2.39
N ASN A 7 0.07 -15.00 1.54
CA ASN A 7 1.46 -15.44 1.72
C ASN A 7 2.41 -14.25 1.73
N ALA A 8 3.38 -14.26 2.65
CA ALA A 8 4.50 -13.32 2.67
C ALA A 8 5.75 -14.02 2.09
N VAL A 9 6.26 -13.51 0.97
CA VAL A 9 7.40 -14.09 0.27
C VAL A 9 8.72 -13.68 0.97
N GLY A 10 9.70 -14.57 0.96
CA GLY A 10 11.05 -14.31 1.50
C GLY A 10 11.26 -14.77 2.95
N GLY A 11 10.33 -15.53 3.53
CA GLY A 11 10.47 -16.08 4.88
C GLY A 11 10.39 -15.03 5.99
N VAL A 12 9.93 -13.83 5.66
CA VAL A 12 9.81 -12.72 6.60
C VAL A 12 8.59 -12.88 7.49
N ARG A 13 8.76 -12.64 8.79
CA ARG A 13 7.65 -12.51 9.72
C ARG A 13 7.24 -11.05 9.76
N ILE A 14 6.00 -10.76 9.38
CA ILE A 14 5.43 -9.41 9.47
C ILE A 14 4.98 -9.20 10.92
N SER A 15 5.60 -8.26 11.62
CA SER A 15 5.30 -7.91 13.01
C SER A 15 4.85 -6.46 13.19
N GLU A 16 4.40 -5.82 12.11
CA GLU A 16 3.92 -4.44 12.13
C GLU A 16 2.54 -4.30 11.46
N PRO A 17 1.70 -3.36 11.93
CA PRO A 17 0.38 -3.13 11.35
C PRO A 17 0.43 -2.41 9.99
N ALA A 18 1.59 -1.86 9.60
CA ALA A 18 1.72 -1.16 8.32
C ALA A 18 1.52 -2.05 7.09
N ALA A 19 1.42 -3.38 7.26
CA ALA A 19 1.13 -4.31 6.18
C ALA A 19 -0.36 -4.41 5.84
N ASP A 20 -1.27 -3.95 6.70
CA ASP A 20 -2.71 -4.15 6.56
C ASP A 20 -3.24 -3.64 5.21
N LEU A 21 -2.86 -2.41 4.83
CA LEU A 21 -3.27 -1.82 3.57
C LEU A 21 -2.78 -2.64 2.36
N ALA A 22 -1.54 -3.14 2.42
CA ALA A 22 -0.99 -3.96 1.34
C ALA A 22 -1.73 -5.30 1.21
N VAL A 23 -2.01 -5.96 2.34
CA VAL A 23 -2.76 -7.21 2.38
C VAL A 23 -4.19 -7.01 1.84
N MET A 24 -4.88 -5.95 2.29
CA MET A 24 -6.22 -5.62 1.82
C MET A 24 -6.27 -5.38 0.31
N LEU A 25 -5.31 -4.63 -0.24
CA LEU A 25 -5.24 -4.37 -1.68
C LEU A 25 -4.89 -5.63 -2.47
N ALA A 26 -4.04 -6.52 -1.94
CA ALA A 26 -3.74 -7.82 -2.56
C ALA A 26 -4.98 -8.73 -2.60
N ILE A 27 -5.74 -8.82 -1.50
CA ILE A 27 -7.00 -9.56 -1.45
C ILE A 27 -8.01 -8.98 -2.44
N THR A 28 -8.15 -7.65 -2.48
CA THR A 28 -9.07 -6.96 -3.40
C THR A 28 -8.69 -7.21 -4.87
N SER A 29 -7.39 -7.20 -5.17
CA SER A 29 -6.84 -7.50 -6.50
C SER A 29 -7.16 -8.94 -6.91
N SER A 30 -6.93 -9.90 -6.01
CA SER A 30 -7.23 -11.32 -6.21
C SER A 30 -8.73 -11.54 -6.45
N LEU A 31 -9.58 -11.00 -5.59
CA LEU A 31 -11.04 -11.15 -5.67
C LEU A 31 -11.62 -10.61 -6.98
N ARG A 32 -11.01 -9.55 -7.54
CA ARG A 32 -11.46 -8.90 -8.78
C ARG A 32 -10.77 -9.43 -10.04
N GLY A 33 -9.79 -10.32 -9.91
CA GLY A 33 -9.01 -10.82 -11.04
C GLY A 33 -8.25 -9.72 -11.80
N LYS A 34 -7.88 -8.62 -11.12
CA LYS A 34 -7.15 -7.49 -11.71
C LYS A 34 -5.82 -7.29 -11.01
N ALA A 35 -4.72 -7.49 -11.72
CA ALA A 35 -3.38 -7.30 -11.19
C ALA A 35 -3.11 -5.83 -10.85
N LEU A 36 -2.46 -5.57 -9.70
CA LEU A 36 -1.89 -4.27 -9.38
C LEU A 36 -0.78 -3.90 -10.38
N PRO A 37 -0.53 -2.60 -10.64
CA PRO A 37 0.45 -2.17 -11.63
C PRO A 37 1.87 -2.60 -11.27
N LYS A 38 2.74 -2.73 -12.27
CA LYS A 38 4.17 -3.02 -12.05
C LYS A 38 4.83 -1.86 -11.28
N GLY A 39 5.74 -2.19 -10.37
CA GLY A 39 6.41 -1.19 -9.53
C GLY A 39 5.52 -0.60 -8.44
N PHE A 40 4.42 -1.28 -8.09
CA PHE A 40 3.50 -0.88 -7.02
C PHE A 40 3.95 -1.35 -5.65
N PHE A 41 3.75 -0.50 -4.65
CA PHE A 41 3.72 -0.91 -3.24
C PHE A 41 2.70 -0.11 -2.44
N ALA A 42 2.34 -0.63 -1.27
CA ALA A 42 1.51 0.08 -0.30
C ALA A 42 1.98 -0.22 1.11
N PHE A 43 1.69 0.69 2.03
CA PHE A 43 1.80 0.45 3.47
C PHE A 43 0.79 1.33 4.20
N GLY A 44 0.43 0.96 5.41
CA GLY A 44 -0.55 1.67 6.24
C GLY A 44 -1.29 0.68 7.14
N GLU A 45 -1.53 1.10 8.38
CA GLU A 45 -2.42 0.38 9.29
C GLU A 45 -3.87 0.68 8.91
N VAL A 46 -4.73 -0.34 8.92
CA VAL A 46 -6.15 -0.20 8.61
C VAL A 46 -6.94 -0.37 9.89
N GLY A 47 -7.62 0.69 10.32
CA GLY A 47 -8.52 0.62 11.45
C GLY A 47 -9.87 0.00 11.09
N LEU A 48 -10.58 -0.46 12.12
CA LEU A 48 -11.87 -1.15 11.95
C LEU A 48 -12.95 -0.27 11.31
N ALA A 49 -12.86 1.06 11.45
CA ALA A 49 -13.81 2.01 10.84
C ALA A 49 -13.40 2.41 9.40
N GLY A 50 -12.35 1.79 8.86
CA GLY A 50 -11.85 2.00 7.50
C GLY A 50 -10.87 3.16 7.38
N GLU A 51 -10.38 3.73 8.48
CA GLU A 51 -9.33 4.74 8.47
C GLU A 51 -7.97 4.12 8.13
N VAL A 52 -7.13 4.89 7.42
CA VAL A 52 -5.76 4.50 7.07
C VAL A 52 -4.78 5.32 7.90
N ARG A 53 -4.04 4.65 8.78
CA ARG A 53 -3.17 5.28 9.78
C ARG A 53 -1.69 5.27 9.36
N PRO A 54 -0.91 6.28 9.77
CA PRO A 54 0.48 6.43 9.35
C PRO A 54 1.37 5.31 9.88
N ALA A 55 2.28 4.83 9.03
CA ALA A 55 3.35 3.95 9.44
C ALA A 55 4.55 4.75 9.98
N PRO A 56 5.28 4.21 10.97
CA PRO A 56 6.56 4.78 11.40
C PRO A 56 7.54 4.88 10.23
N ARG A 57 8.28 5.99 10.18
CA ARG A 57 9.34 6.23 9.19
C ARG A 57 8.88 6.14 7.73
N GLY A 58 7.61 6.51 7.46
CA GLY A 58 7.01 6.35 6.13
C GLY A 58 7.75 7.11 5.01
N GLN A 59 8.31 8.28 5.29
CA GLN A 59 9.11 9.00 4.28
C GLN A 59 10.42 8.27 3.96
N GLU A 60 11.09 7.65 4.93
CA GLU A 60 12.26 6.82 4.63
C GLU A 60 11.88 5.60 3.81
N ARG A 61 10.77 4.93 4.14
CA ARG A 61 10.25 3.80 3.33
C ARG A 61 10.01 4.20 1.88
N LEU A 62 9.38 5.35 1.65
CA LEU A 62 9.13 5.88 0.31
C LEU A 62 10.44 6.11 -0.47
N ARG A 63 11.46 6.70 0.17
CA ARG A 63 12.77 6.94 -0.47
C ARG A 63 13.51 5.65 -0.79
N GLU A 64 13.51 4.68 0.12
CA GLU A 64 14.16 3.39 -0.14
C GLU A 64 13.43 2.60 -1.24
N ALA A 65 12.10 2.63 -1.26
CA ALA A 65 11.31 2.00 -2.32
C ALA A 65 11.62 2.61 -3.70
N ALA A 66 11.74 3.94 -3.80
CA ALA A 66 12.13 4.59 -5.04
C ALA A 66 13.52 4.15 -5.52
N LYS A 67 14.51 4.04 -4.61
CA LYS A 67 15.86 3.53 -4.93
C LYS A 67 15.85 2.08 -5.44
N LEU A 68 14.91 1.27 -4.94
CA LEU A 68 14.72 -0.12 -5.36
C LEU A 68 13.92 -0.25 -6.67
N GLY A 69 13.48 0.87 -7.27
CA GLY A 69 12.80 0.90 -8.57
C GLY A 69 11.28 0.81 -8.50
N PHE A 70 10.67 0.98 -7.31
CA PHE A 70 9.22 1.16 -7.22
C PHE A 70 8.82 2.53 -7.77
N SER A 71 7.72 2.56 -8.54
CA SER A 71 7.28 3.73 -9.30
C SER A 71 5.92 4.27 -8.85
N VAL A 72 5.13 3.49 -8.11
CA VAL A 72 3.83 3.92 -7.59
C VAL A 72 3.58 3.42 -6.16
N ALA A 73 3.14 4.32 -5.29
CA ALA A 73 2.85 4.04 -3.89
C ALA A 73 1.41 4.45 -3.52
N VAL A 74 0.71 3.63 -2.74
CA VAL A 74 -0.52 4.02 -2.03
C VAL A 74 -0.24 3.96 -0.53
N VAL A 75 -0.31 5.11 0.15
CA VAL A 75 0.16 5.27 1.54
C VAL A 75 -0.75 6.18 2.34
N PRO A 76 -0.67 6.19 3.69
CA PRO A 76 -1.46 7.09 4.52
C PRO A 76 -1.07 8.53 4.16
N LYS A 77 -2.04 9.43 4.04
CA LYS A 77 -1.79 10.83 3.67
C LYS A 77 -0.80 11.52 4.61
N ALA A 78 -0.82 11.16 5.90
CA ALA A 78 0.11 11.63 6.90
C ALA A 78 1.58 11.22 6.67
N ASN A 79 1.84 10.23 5.80
CA ASN A 79 3.20 9.85 5.39
C ASN A 79 3.68 10.55 4.12
N LEU A 80 2.87 11.41 3.48
CA LEU A 80 3.28 12.14 2.29
C LEU A 80 4.54 12.98 2.56
N PRO A 81 5.51 13.00 1.64
CA PRO A 81 6.68 13.84 1.76
C PRO A 81 6.33 15.29 1.43
N LYS A 82 7.04 16.23 2.04
CA LYS A 82 6.89 17.67 1.72
C LYS A 82 7.39 18.01 0.31
N LYS A 83 8.33 17.23 -0.21
CA LYS A 83 8.92 17.36 -1.54
C LYS A 83 8.67 16.08 -2.33
N PRO A 84 8.41 16.15 -3.64
CA PRO A 84 8.32 14.97 -4.49
C PRO A 84 9.57 14.09 -4.36
N ILE A 85 9.38 12.78 -4.51
CA ILE A 85 10.46 11.80 -4.63
C ILE A 85 10.56 11.44 -6.10
N GLU A 86 11.73 11.65 -6.69
CA GLU A 86 11.96 11.39 -8.11
C GLU A 86 11.66 9.94 -8.46
N GLY A 87 11.00 9.71 -9.60
CA GLY A 87 10.62 8.39 -10.07
C GLY A 87 9.47 7.72 -9.32
N LEU A 88 8.91 8.34 -8.28
CA LEU A 88 7.85 7.75 -7.45
C LEU A 88 6.57 8.61 -7.43
N VAL A 89 5.49 8.06 -7.99
CA VAL A 89 4.14 8.61 -7.85
C VAL A 89 3.54 8.14 -6.53
N ILE A 90 3.09 9.07 -5.69
CA ILE A 90 2.60 8.75 -4.34
C ILE A 90 1.14 9.20 -4.21
N HIS A 91 0.25 8.24 -3.97
CA HIS A 91 -1.16 8.46 -3.68
C HIS A 91 -1.38 8.40 -2.16
N GLY A 92 -1.62 9.56 -1.56
CA GLY A 92 -1.98 9.67 -0.15
C GLY A 92 -3.47 9.41 0.08
N VAL A 93 -3.79 8.50 0.99
CA VAL A 93 -5.17 8.13 1.33
C VAL A 93 -5.44 8.30 2.82
N ASP A 94 -6.67 8.68 3.15
CA ASP A 94 -7.15 8.76 4.55
C ASP A 94 -8.05 7.56 4.91
N ARG A 95 -8.59 6.86 3.90
CA ARG A 95 -9.54 5.75 4.06
C ARG A 95 -9.35 4.63 3.05
N VAL A 96 -9.84 3.43 3.39
CA VAL A 96 -9.76 2.23 2.54
C VAL A 96 -10.54 2.35 1.23
N GLU A 97 -11.67 3.06 1.23
CA GLU A 97 -12.48 3.25 0.01
C GLU A 97 -11.69 4.05 -1.03
N GLN A 98 -10.99 5.09 -0.60
CA GLN A 98 -10.11 5.90 -1.43
C GLN A 98 -8.93 5.09 -1.98
N ALA A 99 -8.36 4.20 -1.16
CA ALA A 99 -7.30 3.29 -1.60
C ALA A 99 -7.80 2.35 -2.71
N MET A 100 -8.97 1.74 -2.53
CA MET A 100 -9.58 0.87 -3.53
C MET A 100 -9.93 1.61 -4.83
N GLU A 101 -10.44 2.83 -4.73
CA GLU A 101 -10.73 3.67 -5.89
C GLU A 101 -9.44 4.07 -6.64
N THR A 102 -8.39 4.41 -5.89
CA THR A 102 -7.08 4.73 -6.46
C THR A 102 -6.55 3.55 -7.27
N VAL A 103 -6.48 2.34 -6.69
CA VAL A 103 -5.97 1.17 -7.43
C VAL A 103 -6.86 0.78 -8.61
N ARG A 104 -8.18 1.04 -8.54
CA ARG A 104 -9.09 0.84 -9.67
C ARG A 104 -8.72 1.73 -10.86
N GLY A 105 -8.33 2.98 -10.61
CA GLY A 105 -7.87 3.91 -11.64
C GLY A 105 -6.50 3.56 -12.24
N LEU A 106 -5.72 2.72 -11.56
CA LEU A 106 -4.39 2.28 -12.01
C LEU A 106 -4.41 0.96 -12.82
N THR A 107 -5.57 0.28 -12.93
CA THR A 107 -5.71 -1.10 -13.46
C THR A 107 -6.84 -1.29 -14.47
#